data_AF-A0A3S7KP59-F1
#
_entry.id   AF-A0A3S7KP59-F1
#
_cell.length_a   1.000
_cell.length_b   1.000
_cell.length_c   1.000
_cell.angle_alpha   90.00
_cell.angle_beta   90.00
_cell.angle_gamma   90.00
#
_symmetry.space_group_name_H-M   'P 1'
#
loop_
_entity.id
_entity.type
_entity.pdbx_description
1 polymer ?
#
loop_
_entity_poly.entity_id
_entity_poly.type
_entity_poly.pdbx_seq_one_letter_code
_entity_poly.pdbx_strand_id
1 'polypeptide(L)'
;MKRSFILLVRLLALAAVLSVAHPVFAAPILIVGPSLEDAFEGTDVVPGLKQLLGPEYGAFRRNFDESAVPVPLKDGGLLLDGWRLGFHQQHAAAVVVYPDGELHAAYYDAERQAIRFFSTSEGLHHRALLIWAKRFDLPAHRRQR
;
A
#
# COMPACT_ATOMS: atom_id res chain seq x y z
N MET A 1 22.80 6.54 59.20
CA MET A 1 22.27 7.28 58.04
C MET A 1 23.04 7.15 56.71
N LYS A 2 24.19 6.46 56.61
CA LYS A 2 24.99 6.42 55.35
C LYS A 2 24.88 5.14 54.51
N ARG A 3 24.38 4.01 55.06
CA ARG A 3 24.34 2.71 54.37
C ARG A 3 23.15 2.53 53.42
N SER A 4 22.03 3.18 53.71
CA SER A 4 20.79 3.08 52.91
C SER A 4 20.88 3.85 51.58
N PHE A 5 21.64 4.95 51.56
CA PHE A 5 21.84 5.77 50.35
C PHE A 5 22.69 5.06 49.28
N ILE A 6 23.66 4.25 49.71
CA ILE A 6 24.56 3.48 48.80
C ILE A 6 23.81 2.33 48.12
N LEU A 7 22.84 1.72 48.79
CA LEU A 7 21.98 0.68 48.23
C LEU A 7 21.01 1.25 47.17
N LEU A 8 20.45 2.45 47.41
CA LEU A 8 19.55 3.10 46.47
C LEU A 8 20.27 3.51 45.16
N VAL A 9 21.49 4.02 45.27
CA VAL A 9 22.32 4.39 44.10
C VAL A 9 22.72 3.17 43.27
N ARG A 10 22.96 2.00 43.90
CA ARG A 10 23.25 0.75 43.18
C ARG A 10 22.02 0.16 42.48
N LEU A 11 20.83 0.31 43.04
CA LEU A 11 19.58 -0.13 42.39
C LEU A 11 19.23 0.73 41.17
N LEU A 12 19.46 2.05 41.23
CA LEU A 12 19.29 2.92 40.06
C LEU A 12 20.33 2.65 38.96
N ALA A 13 21.56 2.29 39.31
CA ALA A 13 22.59 1.96 38.33
C ALA A 13 22.30 0.64 37.57
N LEU A 14 21.60 -0.32 38.18
CA LEU A 14 21.23 -1.58 37.52
C LEU A 14 20.06 -1.42 36.53
N ALA A 15 19.17 -0.45 36.75
CA ALA A 15 18.07 -0.15 35.83
C ALA A 15 18.54 0.55 34.54
N ALA A 16 19.71 1.20 34.57
CA ALA A 16 20.25 1.90 33.39
C ALA A 16 20.89 0.98 32.34
N VAL A 17 21.26 -0.26 32.71
CA VAL A 17 21.99 -1.18 31.81
C VAL A 17 21.05 -2.07 30.96
N LEU A 18 19.78 -2.21 31.36
CA LEU A 18 18.79 -2.98 30.58
C LEU A 18 17.95 -2.14 29.62
N SER A 19 18.14 -0.83 29.61
CA SER A 19 17.51 0.04 28.61
C SER A 19 18.33 0.04 27.31
N VAL A 20 18.60 -1.15 26.76
CA VAL A 20 18.79 -1.26 25.32
C VAL A 20 17.43 -0.94 24.73
N ALA A 21 17.24 0.36 24.46
CA ALA A 21 16.19 0.86 23.61
C ALA A 21 16.33 0.10 22.28
N HIS A 22 15.61 -1.01 22.16
CA HIS A 22 15.21 -1.47 20.85
C HIS A 22 14.44 -0.28 20.30
N PRO A 23 14.88 0.34 19.19
CA PRO A 23 13.97 1.18 18.46
C PRO A 23 12.84 0.22 18.09
N VAL A 24 11.73 0.30 18.81
CA VAL A 24 10.46 -0.17 18.31
C VAL A 24 10.21 0.77 17.15
N PHE A 25 10.81 0.46 16.00
CA PHE A 25 10.33 0.92 14.73
C PHE A 25 8.89 0.39 14.74
N ALA A 26 7.97 1.28 15.09
CA ALA A 26 6.56 1.08 14.85
C ALA A 26 6.42 1.06 13.32
N ALA A 27 6.80 -0.06 12.69
CA ALA A 27 6.34 -0.36 11.37
C ALA A 27 4.82 -0.30 11.47
N PRO A 28 4.15 0.58 10.72
CA PRO A 28 2.70 0.65 10.77
C PRO A 28 2.16 -0.76 10.55
N ILE A 29 1.31 -1.23 11.47
CA ILE A 29 0.63 -2.52 11.32
C ILE A 29 -0.24 -2.38 10.08
N LEU A 30 0.19 -3.00 9.00
CA LEU A 30 -0.52 -2.99 7.74
C LEU A 30 -1.58 -4.09 7.84
N ILE A 31 -2.84 -3.69 7.97
CA ILE A 31 -3.96 -4.65 8.01
C ILE A 31 -4.13 -5.18 6.58
N VAL A 32 -3.74 -6.44 6.39
CA VAL A 32 -3.88 -7.14 5.11
C VAL A 32 -5.37 -7.43 4.89
N GLY A 33 -5.91 -6.85 3.82
CA GLY A 33 -7.24 -7.09 3.29
C GLY A 33 -7.32 -8.34 2.40
N PRO A 34 -8.48 -8.60 1.79
CA PRO A 34 -8.71 -9.77 0.93
C PRO A 34 -7.83 -9.78 -0.33
N SER A 35 -7.63 -10.93 -0.97
CA SER A 35 -7.04 -10.93 -2.32
C SER A 35 -7.93 -10.17 -3.31
N LEU A 36 -7.43 -9.82 -4.50
CA LEU A 36 -8.25 -9.14 -5.52
C LEU A 36 -9.49 -9.98 -5.88
N GLU A 37 -9.34 -11.29 -6.02
CA GLU A 37 -10.43 -12.21 -6.33
C GLU A 37 -11.44 -12.28 -5.17
N ASP A 38 -10.97 -12.41 -3.94
CA ASP A 38 -11.86 -12.50 -2.77
C ASP A 38 -12.59 -11.17 -2.51
N ALA A 39 -11.93 -10.04 -2.77
CA ALA A 39 -12.52 -8.70 -2.62
C ALA A 39 -13.74 -8.48 -3.53
N PHE A 40 -13.81 -9.22 -4.64
CA PHE A 40 -14.79 -9.05 -5.70
C PHE A 40 -15.43 -10.37 -6.11
N GLU A 41 -15.45 -11.35 -5.21
CA GLU A 41 -16.06 -12.65 -5.45
C GLU A 41 -17.53 -12.51 -5.84
N GLY A 42 -17.97 -13.22 -6.87
CA GLY A 42 -19.35 -13.16 -7.38
C GLY A 42 -19.70 -11.90 -8.18
N THR A 43 -18.71 -11.06 -8.52
CA THR A 43 -18.91 -9.88 -9.36
C THR A 43 -18.15 -9.97 -10.69
N ASP A 44 -18.50 -9.10 -11.65
CA ASP A 44 -17.83 -9.02 -12.96
C ASP A 44 -16.55 -8.16 -12.96
N VAL A 45 -16.07 -7.73 -11.78
CA VAL A 45 -14.90 -6.85 -11.67
C VAL A 45 -13.64 -7.50 -12.23
N VAL A 46 -13.33 -8.75 -11.85
CA VAL A 46 -12.13 -9.44 -12.33
C VAL A 46 -12.19 -9.71 -13.85
N PRO A 47 -13.30 -10.22 -14.42
CA PRO A 47 -13.49 -10.25 -15.87
C PRO A 47 -13.33 -8.87 -16.53
N GLY A 48 -13.95 -7.82 -15.98
CA GLY A 48 -13.85 -6.46 -16.49
C GLY A 48 -12.42 -5.91 -16.47
N LEU A 49 -11.64 -6.20 -15.42
CA LEU A 49 -10.22 -5.86 -15.34
C LEU A 49 -9.39 -6.60 -16.40
N LYS A 50 -9.66 -7.89 -16.64
CA LYS A 50 -8.99 -8.63 -17.72
C LYS A 50 -9.26 -8.00 -19.09
N GLN A 51 -10.50 -7.58 -19.34
CA GLN A 51 -10.88 -6.90 -20.57
C GLN A 51 -10.24 -5.51 -20.70
N LEU A 52 -10.32 -4.70 -19.64
CA LEU A 52 -9.79 -3.34 -19.61
C LEU A 52 -8.27 -3.29 -19.78
N LEU A 53 -7.54 -4.14 -19.05
CA LEU A 53 -6.08 -4.12 -19.05
C LEU A 53 -5.47 -4.96 -20.18
N GLY A 54 -6.20 -5.94 -20.70
CA GLY A 54 -5.73 -6.81 -21.77
C GLY A 54 -4.36 -7.43 -21.44
N PRO A 55 -3.33 -7.24 -22.28
CA PRO A 55 -1.97 -7.75 -22.04
C PRO A 55 -1.35 -7.29 -20.70
N GLU A 56 -1.79 -6.16 -20.16
CA GLU A 56 -1.23 -5.56 -18.94
C GLU A 56 -1.80 -6.19 -17.67
N TYR A 57 -2.87 -6.99 -17.78
CA TYR A 57 -3.54 -7.60 -16.63
C TYR A 57 -2.57 -8.43 -15.78
N GLY A 58 -1.67 -9.19 -16.41
CA GLY A 58 -0.70 -10.01 -15.69
C GLY A 58 0.26 -9.18 -14.83
N ALA A 59 0.73 -8.04 -15.34
CA ALA A 59 1.62 -7.14 -14.60
C ALA A 59 0.90 -6.46 -13.44
N PHE A 60 -0.35 -6.03 -13.67
CA PHE A 60 -1.23 -5.46 -12.66
C PHE A 60 -1.56 -6.46 -11.54
N ARG A 61 -2.07 -7.66 -11.89
CA ARG A 61 -2.55 -8.66 -10.93
C ARG A 61 -1.44 -9.17 -10.01
N ARG A 62 -0.20 -9.27 -10.50
CA ARG A 62 0.97 -9.63 -9.68
C ARG A 62 1.22 -8.65 -8.54
N ASN A 63 0.58 -7.49 -8.51
CA ASN A 63 0.68 -6.54 -7.41
C ASN A 63 -0.44 -6.71 -6.38
N PHE A 64 -1.17 -7.82 -6.36
CA PHE A 64 -2.20 -8.12 -5.36
C PHE A 64 -1.89 -9.45 -4.67
N ASP A 65 -0.67 -9.60 -4.16
CA ASP A 65 -0.37 -10.69 -3.21
C ASP A 65 -0.99 -10.37 -1.85
N GLU A 66 -0.96 -9.08 -1.48
CA GLU A 66 -1.66 -8.49 -0.35
C GLU A 66 -2.45 -7.27 -0.84
N SER A 67 -3.46 -6.89 -0.07
CA SER A 67 -4.21 -5.65 -0.31
C SER A 67 -4.52 -4.92 0.98
N ALA A 68 -4.94 -3.67 0.89
CA ALA A 68 -5.56 -2.95 1.98
C ALA A 68 -7.05 -3.33 2.06
N VAL A 69 -7.67 -3.09 3.22
CA VAL A 69 -9.13 -3.13 3.33
C VAL A 69 -9.74 -2.15 2.31
N PRO A 70 -10.73 -2.56 1.51
CA PRO A 70 -11.41 -1.68 0.56
C PRO A 70 -11.91 -0.39 1.20
N VAL A 71 -11.65 0.74 0.54
CA VAL A 71 -12.00 2.08 1.04
C VAL A 71 -13.12 2.68 0.20
N PRO A 72 -14.30 2.96 0.78
CA PRO A 72 -15.36 3.67 0.06
C PRO A 72 -14.95 5.13 -0.19
N LEU A 73 -15.20 5.60 -1.40
CA LEU A 73 -14.93 6.96 -1.85
C LEU A 73 -16.20 7.82 -1.76
N LYS A 74 -16.03 9.14 -1.65
CA LYS A 74 -17.14 10.09 -1.48
C LYS A 74 -18.07 10.17 -2.70
N ASP A 75 -17.55 9.82 -3.87
CA ASP A 75 -18.26 9.81 -5.15
C ASP A 75 -18.98 8.47 -5.41
N GLY A 76 -18.92 7.52 -4.47
CA GLY A 76 -19.61 6.22 -4.56
C GLY A 76 -18.74 5.07 -5.08
N GLY A 77 -17.49 5.33 -5.47
CA GLY A 77 -16.55 4.28 -5.86
C GLY A 77 -15.98 3.51 -4.67
N LEU A 78 -15.45 2.33 -4.91
CA LEU A 78 -14.70 1.53 -3.94
C LEU A 78 -13.24 1.38 -4.40
N LEU A 79 -12.30 1.85 -3.58
CA LEU A 79 -10.86 1.73 -3.86
C LEU A 79 -10.29 0.49 -3.18
N LEU A 80 -9.58 -0.33 -3.94
CA LEU A 80 -8.70 -1.38 -3.44
C LEU A 80 -7.25 -1.06 -3.85
N ASP A 81 -6.35 -1.01 -2.87
CA ASP A 81 -4.90 -0.85 -3.06
C ASP A 81 -4.21 -2.18 -2.75
N GLY A 82 -3.34 -2.65 -3.64
CA GLY A 82 -2.63 -3.91 -3.53
C GLY A 82 -1.14 -3.75 -3.70
N TRP A 83 -0.37 -4.66 -3.09
CA TRP A 83 1.07 -4.78 -3.33
C TRP A 83 1.55 -6.23 -3.40
N ARG A 84 2.79 -6.39 -3.88
CA ARG A 84 3.54 -7.65 -3.73
C ARG A 84 4.01 -7.83 -2.31
N LEU A 85 3.94 -9.06 -1.82
CA LEU A 85 4.38 -9.41 -0.48
C LEU A 85 5.82 -8.90 -0.22
N GLY A 86 5.99 -8.05 0.79
CA GLY A 86 7.28 -7.44 1.14
C GLY A 86 7.70 -6.21 0.31
N PHE A 87 6.95 -5.81 -0.73
CA PHE A 87 7.32 -4.74 -1.67
C PHE A 87 6.27 -3.61 -1.78
N HIS A 88 5.61 -3.27 -0.68
CA HIS A 88 4.55 -2.23 -0.62
C HIS A 88 4.91 -0.86 -1.22
N GLN A 89 6.20 -0.50 -1.34
CA GLN A 89 6.65 0.79 -1.89
C GLN A 89 7.13 0.72 -3.34
N GLN A 90 7.26 -0.47 -3.92
CA GLN A 90 7.96 -0.68 -5.21
C GLN A 90 7.10 -1.42 -6.22
N HIS A 91 6.17 -2.26 -5.77
CA HIS A 91 5.34 -3.09 -6.63
C HIS A 91 3.92 -3.07 -6.12
N ALA A 92 3.12 -2.18 -6.68
CA ALA A 92 1.78 -1.99 -6.18
C ALA A 92 0.84 -1.50 -7.29
N ALA A 93 -0.44 -1.77 -7.08
CA ALA A 93 -1.53 -1.47 -8.00
C ALA A 93 -2.76 -1.00 -7.23
N ALA A 94 -3.67 -0.33 -7.91
CA ALA A 94 -4.96 0.07 -7.34
C ALA A 94 -6.07 -0.05 -8.37
N VAL A 95 -7.27 -0.33 -7.89
CA VAL A 95 -8.50 -0.31 -8.66
C VAL A 95 -9.58 0.49 -7.94
N VAL A 96 -10.31 1.30 -8.69
CA VAL A 96 -11.57 1.92 -8.27
C VAL A 96 -12.69 1.28 -9.07
N VAL A 97 -13.71 0.81 -8.36
CA VAL A 97 -14.88 0.14 -8.93
C VAL A 97 -16.14 0.91 -8.56
N TYR A 98 -17.03 1.13 -9.53
CA TYR A 98 -18.36 1.69 -9.29
C TYR A 98 -19.47 0.63 -9.44
N PRO A 99 -20.64 0.83 -8.80
CA PRO A 99 -21.77 -0.10 -8.90
C PRO A 99 -22.33 -0.31 -10.32
N ASP A 100 -22.12 0.65 -11.21
CA ASP A 100 -22.52 0.58 -12.63
C ASP A 100 -21.54 -0.21 -13.50
N GLY A 101 -20.44 -0.71 -12.91
CA GLY A 101 -19.40 -1.45 -13.63
C GLY A 101 -18.29 -0.56 -14.19
N GLU A 102 -18.30 0.75 -13.94
CA GLU A 102 -17.16 1.60 -14.31
C GLU A 102 -15.91 1.20 -13.50
N LEU A 103 -14.80 1.02 -14.21
CA LEU A 103 -13.52 0.58 -13.66
C LEU A 103 -12.44 1.59 -13.98
N HIS A 104 -11.64 1.90 -12.97
CA HIS A 104 -10.37 2.59 -13.13
C HIS A 104 -9.27 1.78 -12.46
N ALA A 105 -8.15 1.59 -13.14
CA ALA A 105 -7.02 0.83 -12.61
C ALA A 105 -5.71 1.59 -12.81
N ALA A 106 -4.78 1.39 -11.90
CA ALA A 106 -3.41 1.84 -12.06
C ALA A 106 -2.41 0.84 -11.48
N TYR A 107 -1.21 0.78 -12.05
CA TYR A 107 -0.09 0.09 -11.42
C TYR A 107 1.24 0.78 -11.71
N TYR A 108 2.21 0.56 -10.83
CA TYR A 108 3.58 1.01 -11.05
C TYR A 108 4.36 0.01 -11.91
N ASP A 109 4.77 0.45 -13.09
CA ASP A 109 5.64 -0.28 -14.00
C ASP A 109 7.09 0.00 -13.63
N ALA A 110 7.70 -0.95 -12.92
CA ALA A 110 9.07 -0.84 -12.45
C ALA A 110 10.10 -0.86 -13.59
N GLU A 111 9.80 -1.51 -14.73
CA GLU A 111 10.70 -1.56 -15.88
C GLU A 111 10.78 -0.20 -16.57
N ARG A 112 9.63 0.49 -16.67
CA ARG A 112 9.54 1.82 -17.27
C ARG A 112 9.69 2.96 -16.26
N GLN A 113 9.78 2.63 -14.97
CA GLN A 113 9.74 3.57 -13.84
C GLN A 113 8.57 4.56 -13.94
N ALA A 114 7.41 4.08 -14.37
CA ALA A 114 6.26 4.91 -14.69
C ALA A 114 4.97 4.30 -14.14
N ILE A 115 3.97 5.15 -13.90
CA ILE A 115 2.64 4.68 -13.53
C ILE A 115 1.81 4.56 -14.79
N ARG A 116 1.06 3.46 -14.90
CA ARG A 116 0.13 3.22 -15.99
C ARG A 116 -1.30 3.28 -15.47
N PHE A 117 -2.16 4.01 -16.18
CA PHE A 117 -3.56 4.20 -15.85
C PHE A 117 -4.44 3.59 -16.95
N PHE A 118 -5.57 3.01 -16.53
CA PHE A 118 -6.57 2.38 -17.39
C PHE A 118 -7.94 2.78 -16.88
N SER A 119 -8.89 3.04 -17.78
CA SER A 119 -10.27 3.34 -17.41
C SER A 119 -11.23 2.84 -18.49
N THR A 120 -12.42 2.42 -18.09
CA THR A 120 -13.54 2.15 -19.00
C THR A 120 -14.22 3.44 -19.49
N SER A 121 -14.02 4.55 -18.78
CA SER A 121 -14.55 5.87 -19.14
C SER A 121 -13.48 6.71 -19.85
N GLU A 122 -13.87 7.41 -20.90
CA GLU A 122 -13.03 8.41 -21.55
C GLU A 122 -12.86 9.65 -20.65
N GLY A 123 -11.64 10.18 -20.52
CA GLY A 123 -11.40 11.42 -19.79
C GLY A 123 -10.13 11.42 -18.94
N LEU A 124 -10.16 12.26 -17.89
CA LEU A 124 -9.06 12.41 -16.95
C LEU A 124 -8.95 11.19 -16.01
N HIS A 125 -7.72 10.87 -15.59
CA HIS A 125 -7.48 9.81 -14.62
C HIS A 125 -8.23 10.04 -13.31
N HIS A 126 -8.76 8.97 -12.74
CA HIS A 126 -9.50 9.01 -11.48
C HIS A 126 -8.67 9.65 -10.36
N ARG A 127 -9.27 10.60 -9.63
CA ARG A 127 -8.56 11.40 -8.61
C ARG A 127 -7.92 10.55 -7.51
N ALA A 128 -8.61 9.49 -7.06
CA ALA A 128 -8.07 8.58 -6.06
C ALA A 128 -6.79 7.88 -6.55
N LEU A 129 -6.73 7.49 -7.82
CA LEU A 129 -5.54 6.86 -8.42
C LEU A 129 -4.41 7.88 -8.59
N LEU A 130 -4.73 9.14 -8.88
CA LEU A 130 -3.73 10.22 -8.89
C LEU A 130 -3.14 10.50 -7.50
N ILE A 131 -3.92 10.37 -6.43
CA ILE A 131 -3.43 10.53 -5.05
C ILE A 131 -2.56 9.32 -4.69
N TRP A 132 -3.04 8.12 -4.96
CA TRP A 132 -2.32 6.87 -4.80
C TRP A 132 -0.95 6.89 -5.51
N ALA A 133 -0.92 7.40 -6.74
CA ALA A 133 0.27 7.56 -7.57
C ALA A 133 1.41 8.36 -6.93
N LYS A 134 1.08 9.36 -6.10
CA LYS A 134 2.08 10.26 -5.50
C LYS A 134 3.10 9.55 -4.62
N ARG A 135 2.81 8.34 -4.15
CA ARG A 135 3.78 7.56 -3.35
C ARG A 135 5.02 7.13 -4.13
N PHE A 136 4.95 7.14 -5.48
CA PHE A 136 6.06 6.79 -6.36
C PHE A 136 6.77 8.01 -6.94
N ASP A 137 6.32 9.23 -6.63
CA ASP A 137 7.05 10.44 -6.98
C ASP A 137 8.34 10.48 -6.14
N LEU A 138 9.44 10.02 -6.74
CA LEU A 138 10.76 10.11 -6.13
C LEU A 138 11.10 11.59 -5.94
N PRO A 139 11.45 12.04 -4.74
CA PRO A 139 12.00 13.37 -4.59
C PRO A 139 13.36 13.42 -5.32
N ALA A 140 13.59 14.49 -6.07
CA ALA A 140 14.61 14.61 -7.13
C ALA A 140 16.07 14.27 -6.73
N HIS A 141 16.37 14.20 -5.43
CA HIS A 141 17.71 13.99 -4.87
C HIS A 141 18.18 12.53 -4.83
N ARG A 142 17.34 11.54 -5.19
CA ARG A 142 17.75 10.11 -5.19
C ARG A 142 18.24 9.56 -6.54
N ARG A 143 18.37 10.42 -7.57
CA ARG A 143 18.83 10.03 -8.92
C ARG A 143 20.36 9.98 -9.13
N GLN A 144 21.15 10.13 -8.07
CA GLN A 144 22.61 9.97 -8.14
C GLN A 144 23.10 9.04 -7.02
N ARG A 145 23.14 7.73 -7.28
CA ARG A 145 24.14 6.79 -6.72
C ARG A 145 24.31 5.62 -7.67
#